data_AF-A0A3M1FHZ7-F1
#
_entry.id   AF-A0A3M1FHZ7-F1
#
_cell.length_a   1.000
_cell.length_b   1.000
_cell.length_c   1.000
_cell.angle_alpha   90.00
_cell.angle_beta   90.00
_cell.angle_gamma   90.00
#
_symmetry.space_group_name_H-M   'P 1'
#
loop_
_entity.id
_entity.type
_entity.pdbx_description
1 polymer ?
#
loop_
_entity_poly.entity_id
_entity_poly.type
_entity_poly.pdbx_seq_one_letter_code
_entity_poly.pdbx_strand_id
1 'polypeptide(L)'
;VNAYIDGIYAGRNDLPPAYRYLLGGRLEAGDILPWTIEDTLSFGRLQSFELSYSGGDDIGLTARMESYLTAFGVPGAPGLIPGREGLFFDLFTMEPIVKASTLYAFDSPPRRQGGRPFPTTPLPIHDPRLRRELGKFKSRRSGEAGHHGSNNWVISGALTRSGFPILANDPHLSLDMPPIFYLVHLNTKDAGGEENVMGVTFAASPGVVIGFNESIAWGVTTFDPDVTDVYLEEITHGPDGDTVAFDDPFDDPDQGVQQVPIETIVEPIEVRDPESGEITTRDVEIRIVPHHGPLIAEGESEGVSVRWTGFEPSEEVRAFFEINAARDLDSFKT
;
A
#
# COMPACT_ATOMS: atom_id res chain seq x y z
N VAL A 1 -0.52 -24.35 2.59
CA VAL A 1 -0.01 -23.99 3.93
C VAL A 1 -0.26 -25.07 4.97
N ASN A 2 -1.52 -25.43 5.27
CA ASN A 2 -1.82 -26.40 6.34
C ASN A 2 -1.12 -27.77 6.22
N ALA A 3 -0.98 -28.34 5.01
CA ALA A 3 -0.22 -29.59 4.84
C ALA A 3 1.25 -29.49 5.31
N TYR A 4 1.88 -28.31 5.19
CA TYR A 4 3.22 -28.06 5.71
C TYR A 4 3.21 -27.96 7.23
N ILE A 5 2.25 -27.22 7.81
CA ILE A 5 2.03 -27.07 9.25
C ILE A 5 1.77 -28.43 9.91
N ASP A 6 0.89 -29.26 9.33
CA ASP A 6 0.63 -30.63 9.78
C ASP A 6 1.89 -31.49 9.75
N GLY A 7 2.78 -31.25 8.78
CA GLY A 7 4.10 -31.85 8.73
C GLY A 7 5.00 -31.39 9.87
N ILE A 8 4.95 -30.12 10.27
CA ILE A 8 5.69 -29.59 11.44
C ILE A 8 5.16 -30.23 12.72
N TYR A 9 3.84 -30.23 12.95
CA TYR A 9 3.23 -30.85 14.13
C TYR A 9 3.54 -32.34 14.25
N ALA A 10 3.61 -33.04 13.12
CA ALA A 10 3.95 -34.45 13.06
C ALA A 10 5.47 -34.73 13.07
N GLY A 11 6.32 -33.71 13.19
CA GLY A 11 7.79 -33.84 13.15
C GLY A 11 8.34 -34.33 11.81
N ARG A 12 7.57 -34.24 10.73
CA ARG A 12 7.99 -34.55 9.35
C ARG A 12 8.72 -33.38 8.68
N ASN A 13 8.40 -32.16 9.09
CA ASN A 13 9.02 -30.93 8.58
C ASN A 13 9.65 -30.15 9.74
N ASP A 14 10.79 -29.52 9.48
CA ASP A 14 11.37 -28.56 10.40
C ASP A 14 10.76 -27.16 10.21
N LEU A 15 10.84 -26.33 11.25
CA LEU A 15 10.62 -24.89 11.10
C LEU A 15 11.66 -24.33 10.11
N PRO A 16 11.28 -23.42 9.19
CA PRO A 16 12.24 -22.80 8.30
C PRO A 16 13.38 -22.17 9.10
N PRO A 17 14.66 -22.28 8.68
CA PRO A 17 15.81 -21.82 9.47
C PRO A 17 15.72 -20.35 9.91
N ALA A 18 15.07 -19.51 9.11
CA ALA A 18 14.74 -18.11 9.44
C ALA A 18 14.03 -17.95 10.79
N TYR A 19 13.12 -18.87 11.14
CA TYR A 19 12.35 -18.83 12.39
C TYR A 19 13.21 -19.05 13.63
N ARG A 20 14.41 -19.66 13.49
CA ARG A 20 15.38 -19.76 14.60
C ARG A 20 15.98 -18.40 14.98
N TYR A 21 15.98 -17.44 14.06
CA TYR A 21 16.50 -16.10 14.30
C TYR A 21 15.40 -15.13 14.71
N LEU A 22 14.14 -15.41 14.35
CA LEU A 22 12.98 -14.67 14.81
C LEU A 22 12.70 -14.95 16.28
N LEU A 23 12.34 -13.90 17.03
CA LEU A 23 11.99 -13.96 18.46
C LEU A 23 13.04 -14.70 19.34
N GLY A 24 14.31 -14.63 18.96
CA GLY A 24 15.41 -15.28 19.70
C GLY A 24 15.36 -16.81 19.69
N GLY A 25 14.72 -17.42 18.69
CA GLY A 25 14.60 -18.87 18.56
C GLY A 25 13.60 -19.51 19.52
N ARG A 26 12.68 -18.71 20.07
CA ARG A 26 11.66 -19.13 21.06
C ARG A 26 10.37 -19.68 20.44
N LEU A 27 10.24 -19.64 19.11
CA LEU A 27 9.07 -20.20 18.43
C LEU A 27 9.18 -21.72 18.36
N GLU A 28 8.20 -22.39 18.93
CA GLU A 28 8.05 -23.85 18.86
C GLU A 28 6.95 -24.23 17.87
N ALA A 29 6.89 -25.52 17.51
CA ALA A 29 5.86 -26.04 16.62
C ALA A 29 4.44 -25.70 17.12
N GLY A 30 4.21 -25.79 18.44
CA GLY A 30 2.91 -25.50 19.04
C GLY A 30 2.49 -24.03 19.02
N ASP A 31 3.42 -23.10 18.75
CA ASP A 31 3.10 -21.68 18.61
C ASP A 31 2.60 -21.32 17.21
N ILE A 32 2.73 -22.22 16.22
CA ILE A 32 2.17 -22.00 14.89
C ILE A 32 0.69 -22.35 14.95
N LEU A 33 -0.17 -21.39 14.63
CA LEU A 33 -1.60 -21.61 14.52
C LEU A 33 -1.95 -22.25 13.16
N PRO A 34 -3.04 -23.05 13.08
CA PRO A 34 -3.58 -23.49 11.81
C PRO A 34 -3.90 -22.29 10.91
N TRP A 35 -3.56 -22.39 9.63
CA TRP A 35 -3.81 -21.34 8.65
C TRP A 35 -5.28 -21.36 8.22
N THR A 36 -5.93 -20.20 8.30
CA THR A 36 -7.32 -19.99 7.92
C THR A 36 -7.44 -19.35 6.53
N ILE A 37 -8.66 -19.24 6.00
CA ILE A 37 -8.89 -18.54 4.72
C ILE A 37 -8.70 -17.03 4.94
N GLU A 38 -9.15 -16.55 6.08
CA GLU A 38 -9.03 -15.19 6.56
C GLU A 38 -7.57 -14.74 6.61
N ASP A 39 -6.64 -15.61 7.00
CA ASP A 39 -5.20 -15.31 6.96
C ASP A 39 -4.70 -15.06 5.54
N THR A 40 -5.15 -15.85 4.54
CA THR A 40 -4.79 -15.62 3.13
C THR A 40 -5.36 -14.31 2.61
N LEU A 41 -6.63 -14.01 2.92
CA LEU A 41 -7.26 -12.76 2.47
C LEU A 41 -6.62 -11.54 3.14
N SER A 42 -6.36 -11.62 4.44
CA SER A 42 -5.75 -10.55 5.23
C SER A 42 -4.32 -10.27 4.78
N PHE A 43 -3.52 -11.33 4.59
CA PHE A 43 -2.14 -11.18 4.11
C PHE A 43 -2.11 -10.65 2.66
N GLY A 44 -3.01 -11.12 1.80
CA GLY A 44 -3.16 -10.59 0.44
C GLY A 44 -3.50 -9.10 0.41
N ARG A 45 -4.41 -8.65 1.28
CA ARG A 45 -4.74 -7.22 1.46
C ARG A 45 -3.56 -6.43 2.01
N LEU A 46 -2.87 -6.94 3.03
CA LEU A 46 -1.67 -6.31 3.59
C LEU A 46 -0.60 -6.14 2.51
N GLN A 47 -0.27 -7.19 1.77
CA GLN A 47 0.72 -7.14 0.70
C GLN A 47 0.33 -6.13 -0.40
N SER A 48 -0.96 -6.08 -0.74
CA SER A 48 -1.48 -5.12 -1.73
C SER A 48 -1.36 -3.69 -1.22
N PHE A 49 -1.67 -3.44 0.06
CA PHE A 49 -1.49 -2.14 0.69
C PHE A 49 0.00 -1.74 0.75
N GLU A 50 0.88 -2.64 1.18
CA GLU A 50 2.32 -2.38 1.25
C GLU A 50 2.89 -2.01 -0.13
N LEU A 51 2.54 -2.75 -1.18
CA LEU A 51 3.07 -2.53 -2.53
C LEU A 51 2.40 -1.39 -3.31
N SER A 52 1.28 -0.83 -2.84
CA SER A 52 0.53 0.21 -3.58
C SER A 52 0.29 1.50 -2.81
N TYR A 53 0.46 1.50 -1.48
CA TYR A 53 0.27 2.71 -0.70
C TYR A 53 1.32 3.75 -1.03
N SER A 54 0.83 4.92 -1.44
CA SER A 54 1.63 6.05 -1.92
C SER A 54 1.39 7.32 -1.10
N GLY A 55 0.66 7.26 0.01
CA GLY A 55 0.30 8.46 0.79
C GLY A 55 1.52 9.25 1.31
N GLY A 56 2.66 8.58 1.53
CA GLY A 56 3.92 9.25 1.86
C GLY A 56 4.46 10.11 0.71
N ASP A 57 4.32 9.63 -0.52
CA ASP A 57 4.72 10.32 -1.76
C ASP A 57 3.75 11.44 -2.10
N ASP A 58 2.44 11.23 -1.92
CA ASP A 58 1.41 12.25 -2.13
C ASP A 58 1.62 13.48 -1.21
N ILE A 59 1.80 13.24 0.09
CA ILE A 59 2.19 14.28 1.05
C ILE A 59 3.48 14.99 0.61
N GLY A 60 4.47 14.23 0.13
CA GLY A 60 5.75 14.76 -0.32
C GLY A 60 5.64 15.61 -1.58
N LEU A 61 4.83 15.19 -2.55
CA LEU A 61 4.55 15.88 -3.80
C LEU A 61 3.78 17.17 -3.55
N THR A 62 2.77 17.13 -2.67
CA THR A 62 2.03 18.32 -2.22
C THR A 62 2.97 19.35 -1.59
N ALA A 63 3.83 18.95 -0.64
CA ALA A 63 4.80 19.86 -0.04
C ALA A 63 5.80 20.43 -1.07
N ARG A 64 6.22 19.63 -2.06
CA ARG A 64 7.08 20.10 -3.18
C ARG A 64 6.34 21.09 -4.08
N MET A 65 5.07 20.84 -4.37
CA MET A 65 4.20 21.72 -5.17
C MET A 65 4.01 23.06 -4.47
N GLU A 66 3.68 23.06 -3.18
CA GLU A 66 3.56 24.29 -2.38
C GLU A 66 4.87 25.08 -2.35
N SER A 67 6.00 24.38 -2.19
CA SER A 67 7.33 24.99 -2.20
C SER A 67 7.65 25.60 -3.57
N TYR A 68 7.26 24.92 -4.65
CA TYR A 68 7.36 25.42 -6.02
C TYR A 68 6.49 26.68 -6.21
N LEU A 69 5.21 26.64 -5.83
CA LEU A 69 4.30 27.79 -5.92
C LEU A 69 4.78 28.98 -5.09
N THR A 70 5.39 28.72 -3.92
CA THR A 70 5.98 29.75 -3.07
C THR A 70 7.23 30.37 -3.72
N ALA A 71 8.10 29.55 -4.31
CA ALA A 71 9.37 30.00 -4.89
C ALA A 71 9.21 30.68 -6.26
N PHE A 72 8.27 30.19 -7.07
CA PHE A 72 8.11 30.60 -8.47
C PHE A 72 6.81 31.38 -8.72
N GLY A 73 5.87 31.38 -7.78
CA GLY A 73 4.55 31.97 -7.95
C GLY A 73 3.55 31.01 -8.58
N VAL A 74 2.27 31.38 -8.51
CA VAL A 74 1.17 30.69 -9.19
C VAL A 74 1.18 31.12 -10.67
N PRO A 75 0.93 30.23 -11.64
CA PRO A 75 0.72 30.62 -13.04
C PRO A 75 -0.15 31.88 -13.15
N GLY A 76 0.32 32.89 -13.90
CA GLY A 76 -0.32 34.21 -14.00
C GLY A 76 -0.03 35.23 -12.88
N ALA A 77 0.75 34.90 -11.85
CA ALA A 77 1.10 35.87 -10.78
C ALA A 77 2.12 36.94 -11.25
N PRO A 78 2.01 38.20 -10.80
CA PRO A 78 2.96 39.26 -11.15
C PRO A 78 4.38 38.93 -10.66
N GLY A 79 5.35 38.82 -11.58
CA GLY A 79 6.75 38.54 -11.26
C GLY A 79 7.22 37.11 -11.58
N LEU A 80 6.37 36.25 -12.17
CA LEU A 80 6.83 34.98 -12.73
C LEU A 80 7.87 35.23 -13.83
N ILE A 81 8.94 34.43 -13.84
CA ILE A 81 9.81 34.31 -15.02
C ILE A 81 9.01 33.47 -16.03
N PRO A 82 8.61 34.01 -17.20
CA PRO A 82 7.71 33.29 -18.12
C PRO A 82 8.23 31.91 -18.56
N GLY A 83 9.56 31.72 -18.64
CA GLY A 83 10.17 30.43 -18.98
C GLY A 83 10.20 29.40 -17.84
N ARG A 84 9.58 29.66 -16.69
CA ARG A 84 9.46 28.73 -15.56
C ARG A 84 8.02 28.47 -15.16
N GLU A 85 7.06 29.09 -15.83
CA GLU A 85 5.65 28.72 -15.70
C GLU A 85 5.47 27.28 -16.20
N GLY A 86 4.79 26.44 -15.44
CA GLY A 86 4.57 25.04 -15.81
C GLY A 86 5.70 24.05 -15.49
N LEU A 87 6.89 24.50 -15.04
CA LEU A 87 8.04 23.61 -14.83
C LEU A 87 7.77 22.44 -13.86
N PHE A 88 6.95 22.66 -12.83
CA PHE A 88 6.54 21.57 -11.94
C PHE A 88 5.72 20.51 -12.69
N PHE A 89 4.76 20.93 -13.50
CA PHE A 89 3.92 20.03 -14.29
C PHE A 89 4.71 19.34 -15.41
N ASP A 90 5.74 19.98 -15.96
CA ASP A 90 6.67 19.34 -16.91
C ASP A 90 7.54 18.24 -16.26
N LEU A 91 7.86 18.39 -14.97
CA LEU A 91 8.67 17.42 -14.21
C LEU A 91 7.83 16.33 -13.54
N PHE A 92 6.57 16.61 -13.26
CA PHE A 92 5.62 15.73 -12.59
C PHE A 92 4.36 15.56 -13.45
N THR A 93 4.54 14.99 -14.65
CA THR A 93 3.47 14.78 -15.65
C THR A 93 2.51 13.64 -15.30
N MET A 94 2.29 13.36 -14.02
CA MET A 94 1.32 12.34 -13.59
C MET A 94 -0.08 12.97 -13.74
N GLU A 95 -0.58 13.02 -14.96
CA GLU A 95 -1.99 13.28 -15.20
C GLU A 95 -2.76 12.04 -14.75
N PRO A 96 -3.75 12.15 -13.85
CA PRO A 96 -4.48 11.00 -13.39
C PRO A 96 -5.17 10.32 -14.59
N ILE A 97 -5.14 8.98 -14.61
CA ILE A 97 -5.67 8.15 -15.73
C ILE A 97 -7.14 8.47 -16.02
N VAL A 98 -7.84 8.94 -14.99
CA VAL A 98 -9.16 9.58 -15.05
C VAL A 98 -8.96 11.04 -14.64
N LYS A 99 -9.70 12.00 -15.22
CA LYS A 99 -9.73 13.37 -14.68
C LYS A 99 -10.23 13.34 -13.23
N ALA A 100 -9.31 13.24 -12.29
CA ALA A 100 -9.56 13.46 -10.88
C ALA A 100 -9.38 14.96 -10.60
N SER A 101 -10.31 15.52 -9.85
CA SER A 101 -10.20 16.89 -9.37
C SER A 101 -9.59 16.80 -7.98
N THR A 102 -8.39 17.34 -7.77
CA THR A 102 -7.97 17.67 -6.41
C THR A 102 -8.89 18.80 -5.96
N LEU A 103 -9.70 18.55 -4.92
CA LEU A 103 -10.51 19.60 -4.31
C LEU A 103 -9.56 20.61 -3.66
N TYR A 104 -9.41 21.78 -4.27
CA TYR A 104 -8.88 22.96 -3.60
C TYR A 104 -9.95 23.47 -2.62
N ALA A 105 -10.02 22.89 -1.43
CA ALA A 105 -10.92 23.32 -0.36
C ALA A 105 -10.18 23.93 0.86
N PHE A 106 -8.92 24.35 0.69
CA PHE A 106 -8.24 25.19 1.69
C PHE A 106 -8.05 26.61 1.16
N ASP A 107 -8.93 27.50 1.60
CA ASP A 107 -8.74 28.94 1.51
C ASP A 107 -7.46 29.33 2.27
N SER A 108 -6.35 29.50 1.55
CA SER A 108 -5.15 30.11 2.11
C SER A 108 -5.34 31.64 2.18
N PRO A 109 -5.17 32.29 3.35
CA PRO A 109 -5.22 33.73 3.43
C PRO A 109 -4.01 34.36 2.73
N PRO A 110 -4.11 35.59 2.21
CA PRO A 110 -3.02 36.18 1.44
C PRO A 110 -1.92 36.64 2.39
N ARG A 111 -0.67 36.22 2.19
CA ARG A 111 0.50 36.90 2.74
C ARG A 111 1.56 37.23 1.69
N ARG A 112 1.98 38.49 1.71
CA ARG A 112 2.98 39.10 0.82
C ARG A 112 4.42 38.72 1.19
N GLN A 113 5.17 38.45 0.12
CA GLN A 113 6.61 38.39 -0.18
C GLN A 113 7.70 38.78 0.84
N GLY A 114 8.76 37.94 0.82
CA GLY A 114 10.16 38.29 1.07
C GLY A 114 11.08 37.04 1.09
N GLY A 115 11.76 36.69 -0.01
CA GLY A 115 12.64 35.50 -0.16
C GLY A 115 13.93 35.55 0.69
N ARG A 116 14.83 34.55 0.83
CA ARG A 116 15.19 33.20 0.31
C ARG A 116 15.57 32.33 1.54
N PRO A 117 15.62 30.96 1.58
CA PRO A 117 16.12 29.93 0.64
C PRO A 117 14.97 29.04 0.13
N PHE A 118 15.19 27.85 -0.47
CA PHE A 118 14.13 26.84 -0.71
C PHE A 118 13.76 26.17 0.62
N PRO A 119 12.63 26.50 1.24
CA PRO A 119 12.12 25.79 2.39
C PRO A 119 11.11 24.76 1.85
N THR A 120 11.10 23.53 2.33
CA THR A 120 9.85 22.79 2.26
C THR A 120 8.86 23.59 3.10
N THR A 121 7.81 24.14 2.51
CA THR A 121 6.70 24.65 3.32
C THR A 121 6.26 23.47 4.18
N PRO A 122 6.33 23.57 5.52
CA PRO A 122 5.75 22.54 6.36
C PRO A 122 4.28 22.45 5.97
N LEU A 123 3.77 21.25 5.76
CA LEU A 123 2.33 21.02 5.65
C LEU A 123 1.60 21.86 6.72
N PRO A 124 0.38 22.34 6.47
CA PRO A 124 -0.42 23.08 7.44
C PRO A 124 -0.85 22.22 8.64
N ILE A 125 -0.12 21.15 8.96
CA ILE A 125 -0.17 20.45 10.24
C ILE A 125 0.39 21.41 11.29
N HIS A 126 -0.50 22.08 12.02
CA HIS A 126 -0.10 23.00 13.07
C HIS A 126 0.22 22.27 14.38
N ASP A 127 -0.29 21.05 14.53
CA ASP A 127 -0.10 20.23 15.71
C ASP A 127 1.26 19.48 15.74
N PRO A 128 2.15 19.78 16.72
CA PRO A 128 3.44 19.09 16.87
C PRO A 128 3.31 17.61 17.29
N ARG A 129 2.21 17.22 17.96
CA ARG A 129 1.90 15.82 18.26
C ARG A 129 1.61 15.08 16.97
N LEU A 130 0.75 15.63 16.11
CA LEU A 130 0.42 15.02 14.82
C LEU A 130 1.66 14.81 13.96
N ARG A 131 2.54 15.83 13.86
CA ARG A 131 3.82 15.70 13.13
C ARG A 131 4.69 14.56 13.63
N ARG A 132 4.75 14.37 14.95
CA ARG A 132 5.53 13.28 15.56
C ARG A 132 4.91 11.91 15.27
N GLU A 133 3.59 11.78 15.42
CA GLU A 133 2.91 10.51 15.14
C GLU A 133 3.01 10.14 13.66
N LEU A 134 2.89 11.10 12.75
CA LEU A 134 3.11 10.89 11.32
C LEU A 134 4.56 10.48 11.02
N GLY A 135 5.54 11.09 11.70
CA GLY A 135 6.95 10.68 11.61
C GLY A 135 7.17 9.24 12.08
N LYS A 136 6.49 8.80 13.15
CA LYS A 136 6.52 7.40 13.61
C LYS A 136 5.88 6.46 12.59
N PHE A 137 4.71 6.81 12.05
CA PHE A 137 4.02 6.03 11.03
C PHE A 137 4.95 5.80 9.81
N LYS A 138 5.56 6.88 9.30
CA LYS A 138 6.56 6.81 8.23
C LYS A 138 7.75 5.92 8.61
N SER A 139 8.28 6.06 9.84
CA SER A 139 9.43 5.27 10.28
C SER A 139 9.15 3.77 10.44
N ARG A 140 7.92 3.41 10.85
CA ARG A 140 7.47 2.02 10.97
C ARG A 140 7.30 1.38 9.61
N ARG A 141 6.83 2.15 8.63
CA ARG A 141 6.75 1.70 7.23
C ARG A 141 8.14 1.63 6.58
N SER A 142 9.04 2.54 6.91
CA SER A 142 10.41 2.60 6.34
C SER A 142 11.37 1.51 6.85
N GLY A 143 10.87 0.40 7.40
CA GLY A 143 11.59 -0.88 7.32
C GLY A 143 11.91 -1.24 5.86
N GLU A 144 11.10 -0.73 4.93
CA GLU A 144 11.30 -0.63 3.48
C GLU A 144 12.36 0.43 3.05
N ALA A 145 13.47 0.60 3.76
CA ALA A 145 14.56 1.49 3.32
C ALA A 145 15.36 0.93 2.11
N GLY A 146 14.77 0.02 1.34
CA GLY A 146 15.32 -0.53 0.11
C GLY A 146 14.86 0.26 -1.10
N HIS A 147 15.66 0.25 -2.16
CA HIS A 147 15.20 0.72 -3.47
C HIS A 147 14.21 -0.30 -4.01
N HIS A 148 12.93 0.05 -4.10
CA HIS A 148 11.93 -0.73 -4.82
C HIS A 148 12.04 -0.39 -6.30
N GLY A 149 11.97 -1.40 -7.16
CA GLY A 149 12.00 -1.22 -8.59
C GLY A 149 11.83 -2.56 -9.28
N SER A 150 11.83 -2.56 -10.60
CA SER A 150 11.81 -3.80 -11.38
C SER A 150 12.31 -3.52 -12.78
N ASN A 151 12.81 -4.56 -13.45
CA ASN A 151 12.91 -4.58 -14.91
C ASN A 151 11.92 -5.60 -15.47
N ASN A 152 11.33 -5.29 -16.62
CA ASN A 152 10.59 -6.26 -17.42
C ASN A 152 10.80 -6.02 -18.93
N TRP A 153 11.12 -7.07 -19.68
CA TRP A 153 11.25 -7.02 -21.14
C TRP A 153 10.50 -8.17 -21.79
N VAL A 154 9.89 -7.89 -22.93
CA VAL A 154 9.31 -8.90 -23.83
C VAL A 154 9.87 -8.69 -25.23
N ILE A 155 10.39 -9.76 -25.82
CA ILE A 155 10.90 -9.79 -27.19
C ILE A 155 10.00 -10.70 -28.01
N SER A 156 9.43 -10.18 -29.09
CA SER A 156 8.63 -10.96 -30.03
C SER A 156 9.47 -12.06 -30.68
N GLY A 157 8.87 -13.24 -30.92
CA GLY A 157 9.52 -14.35 -31.62
C GLY A 157 10.05 -14.00 -33.02
N ALA A 158 9.50 -12.97 -33.67
CA ALA A 158 10.01 -12.43 -34.94
C ALA A 158 11.44 -11.85 -34.83
N LEU A 159 11.88 -11.51 -33.62
CA LEU A 159 13.19 -10.92 -33.33
C LEU A 159 14.15 -11.94 -32.68
N THR A 160 13.71 -13.19 -32.46
CA THR A 160 14.52 -14.23 -31.81
C THR A 160 14.96 -15.29 -32.81
N ARG A 161 16.12 -15.92 -32.56
CA ARG A 161 16.63 -17.01 -33.42
C ARG A 161 15.71 -18.24 -33.38
N SER A 162 15.06 -18.48 -32.25
CA SER A 162 14.20 -19.65 -32.04
C SER A 162 12.82 -19.51 -32.69
N GLY A 163 12.41 -18.28 -33.06
CA GLY A 163 11.05 -17.98 -33.49
C GLY A 163 10.04 -17.87 -32.34
N PHE A 164 10.45 -18.09 -31.09
CA PHE A 164 9.60 -18.02 -29.89
C PHE A 164 9.85 -16.73 -29.10
N PRO A 165 8.82 -16.17 -28.42
CA PRO A 165 8.99 -14.98 -27.59
C PRO A 165 9.94 -15.24 -26.41
N ILE A 166 10.59 -14.17 -25.93
CA ILE A 166 11.39 -14.18 -24.70
C ILE A 166 10.80 -13.15 -23.75
N LEU A 167 10.51 -13.57 -22.52
CA LEU A 167 10.11 -12.69 -21.42
C LEU A 167 11.19 -12.72 -20.34
N ALA A 168 11.55 -11.54 -19.84
CA ALA A 168 12.41 -11.38 -18.67
C ALA A 168 11.69 -10.49 -17.66
N ASN A 169 11.61 -10.93 -16.41
CA ASN A 169 11.08 -10.14 -15.31
C ASN A 169 12.01 -10.27 -14.11
N ASP A 170 12.38 -9.13 -13.53
CA ASP A 170 13.44 -8.98 -12.55
C ASP A 170 12.99 -7.96 -11.49
N PRO A 171 12.16 -8.39 -10.51
CA PRO A 171 11.67 -7.51 -9.46
C PRO A 171 12.76 -7.24 -8.41
N HIS A 172 12.90 -5.98 -7.99
CA HIS A 172 13.87 -5.51 -7.00
C HIS A 172 13.13 -5.05 -5.75
N LEU A 173 13.02 -5.95 -4.79
CA LEU A 173 12.45 -5.65 -3.47
C LEU A 173 13.51 -5.83 -2.38
N SER A 174 13.22 -5.31 -1.20
CA SER A 174 14.06 -5.49 -0.01
C SER A 174 14.26 -6.96 0.32
N LEU A 175 15.45 -7.29 0.83
CA LEU A 175 15.76 -8.64 1.32
C LEU A 175 15.31 -8.77 2.77
N ASP A 176 14.05 -9.17 2.93
CA ASP A 176 13.42 -9.30 4.24
C ASP A 176 13.37 -10.75 4.74
N MET A 177 13.06 -10.89 6.03
CA MET A 177 12.85 -12.18 6.69
C MET A 177 11.48 -12.16 7.38
N PRO A 178 10.48 -12.90 6.87
CA PRO A 178 10.52 -13.83 5.73
C PRO A 178 10.73 -13.15 4.35
N PRO A 179 11.27 -13.87 3.35
CA PRO A 179 11.38 -13.33 1.99
C PRO A 179 9.98 -13.10 1.38
N ILE A 180 9.85 -12.07 0.56
CA ILE A 180 8.58 -11.74 -0.11
C ILE A 180 8.20 -12.82 -1.14
N PHE A 181 9.17 -13.24 -1.97
CA PHE A 181 8.94 -14.21 -3.04
C PHE A 181 9.36 -15.63 -2.66
N TYR A 182 8.47 -16.58 -2.95
CA TYR A 182 8.71 -18.01 -2.83
C TYR A 182 8.60 -18.67 -4.20
N LEU A 183 9.62 -19.41 -4.61
CA LEU A 183 9.55 -20.22 -5.83
C LEU A 183 8.61 -21.40 -5.60
N VAL A 184 7.63 -21.55 -6.46
CA VAL A 184 6.65 -22.65 -6.42
C VAL A 184 6.45 -23.25 -7.81
N HIS A 185 6.16 -24.54 -7.83
CA HIS A 185 5.63 -25.25 -8.99
C HIS A 185 4.38 -25.97 -8.54
N LEU A 186 3.24 -25.54 -9.07
CA LEU A 186 1.93 -26.13 -8.79
C LEU A 186 1.55 -27.01 -9.98
N ASN A 187 1.42 -28.31 -9.73
CA ASN A 187 0.99 -29.27 -10.74
C ASN A 187 -0.12 -30.14 -10.16
N THR A 188 -1.31 -30.05 -10.75
CA THR A 188 -2.48 -30.83 -10.34
C THR A 188 -2.86 -31.91 -11.35
N LYS A 189 -2.09 -32.07 -12.44
CA LYS A 189 -2.39 -33.05 -13.50
C LYS A 189 -2.45 -34.48 -12.99
N ASP A 190 -1.55 -34.84 -12.07
CA ASP A 190 -1.53 -36.17 -11.45
C ASP A 190 -2.76 -36.42 -10.55
N ALA A 191 -3.44 -35.36 -10.12
CA ALA A 191 -4.67 -35.40 -9.34
C ALA A 191 -5.94 -35.14 -10.18
N GLY A 192 -5.82 -35.10 -11.52
CA GLY A 192 -6.94 -34.85 -12.44
C GLY A 192 -7.34 -33.38 -12.61
N GLY A 193 -6.50 -32.45 -12.14
CA GLY A 193 -6.65 -31.02 -12.44
C GLY A 193 -5.89 -30.60 -13.71
N GLU A 194 -6.01 -29.31 -14.06
CA GLU A 194 -5.45 -28.75 -15.30
C GLU A 194 -4.24 -27.83 -15.05
N GLU A 195 -3.91 -27.56 -13.80
CA GLU A 195 -2.84 -26.63 -13.42
C GLU A 195 -1.46 -27.26 -13.60
N ASN A 196 -0.58 -26.55 -14.29
CA ASN A 196 0.85 -26.83 -14.37
C ASN A 196 1.58 -25.49 -14.58
N VAL A 197 1.87 -24.83 -13.46
CA VAL A 197 2.35 -23.45 -13.43
C VAL A 197 3.54 -23.31 -12.50
N MET A 198 4.56 -22.59 -12.93
CA MET A 198 5.80 -22.40 -12.18
C MET A 198 6.22 -20.94 -12.16
N GLY A 199 6.74 -20.49 -11.03
CA GLY A 199 7.23 -19.14 -10.88
C GLY A 199 7.40 -18.79 -9.42
N VAL A 200 7.20 -17.52 -9.09
CA VAL A 200 7.22 -17.03 -7.71
C VAL A 200 5.84 -16.60 -7.25
N THR A 201 5.60 -16.77 -5.95
CA THR A 201 4.38 -16.36 -5.26
C THR A 201 4.72 -15.55 -4.02
N PHE A 202 3.73 -14.81 -3.50
CA PHE A 202 3.80 -14.24 -2.16
C PHE A 202 3.44 -15.30 -1.12
N ALA A 203 3.86 -15.10 0.13
CA ALA A 203 3.32 -15.90 1.22
C ALA A 203 1.79 -15.85 1.18
N ALA A 204 1.16 -17.00 1.36
CA ALA A 204 -0.29 -17.18 1.38
C ALA A 204 -1.08 -16.88 0.08
N SER A 205 -0.45 -16.38 -0.98
CA SER A 205 -1.14 -16.17 -2.27
C SER A 205 -1.51 -17.52 -2.91
N PRO A 206 -2.74 -17.69 -3.44
CA PRO A 206 -3.22 -18.97 -3.92
C PRO A 206 -2.83 -19.24 -5.39
N GLY A 207 -1.57 -19.00 -5.75
CA GLY A 207 -1.08 -19.23 -7.12
C GLY A 207 0.27 -18.59 -7.37
N VAL A 208 0.75 -18.68 -8.61
CA VAL A 208 1.96 -18.00 -9.10
C VAL A 208 1.62 -16.57 -9.49
N VAL A 209 2.33 -15.60 -8.92
CA VAL A 209 2.13 -14.17 -9.19
C VAL A 209 2.96 -13.71 -10.39
N ILE A 210 4.19 -14.22 -10.49
CA ILE A 210 5.11 -13.99 -11.63
C ILE A 210 5.58 -15.35 -12.10
N GLY A 211 5.39 -15.68 -13.37
CA GLY A 211 5.85 -16.96 -13.86
C GLY A 211 5.35 -17.32 -15.25
N PHE A 212 5.18 -18.61 -15.44
CA PHE A 212 4.79 -19.18 -16.72
C PHE A 212 4.07 -20.51 -16.51
N ASN A 213 3.28 -20.87 -17.50
CA ASN A 213 2.75 -22.21 -17.67
C ASN A 213 3.17 -22.77 -19.03
N GLU A 214 2.56 -23.86 -19.47
CA GLU A 214 2.90 -24.53 -20.73
C GLU A 214 2.60 -23.68 -21.98
N SER A 215 1.79 -22.62 -21.85
CA SER A 215 1.28 -21.84 -22.97
C SER A 215 1.73 -20.38 -22.97
N ILE A 216 1.81 -19.74 -21.80
CA ILE A 216 2.12 -18.31 -21.66
C ILE A 216 3.11 -18.05 -20.51
N ALA A 217 3.73 -16.88 -20.55
CA ALA A 217 4.53 -16.32 -19.47
C ALA A 217 4.10 -14.88 -19.18
N TRP A 218 4.20 -14.46 -17.92
CA TRP A 218 3.87 -13.11 -17.48
C TRP A 218 4.87 -12.62 -16.43
N GLY A 219 4.97 -11.30 -16.32
CA GLY A 219 5.77 -10.64 -15.32
C GLY A 219 5.10 -9.35 -14.88
N VAL A 220 5.46 -8.88 -13.70
CA VAL A 220 4.90 -7.66 -13.11
C VAL A 220 6.03 -6.68 -12.81
N THR A 221 5.72 -5.40 -12.89
CA THR A 221 6.60 -4.31 -12.44
C THR A 221 5.80 -3.44 -11.50
N THR A 222 6.46 -2.80 -10.55
CA THR A 222 5.84 -1.72 -9.81
C THR A 222 5.42 -0.64 -10.81
N PHE A 223 4.14 -0.32 -10.76
CA PHE A 223 3.58 0.91 -11.26
C PHE A 223 3.23 1.68 -9.99
N ASP A 224 3.43 2.98 -9.95
CA ASP A 224 3.08 3.83 -8.80
C ASP A 224 1.72 4.48 -9.08
N PRO A 225 0.60 3.73 -9.08
CA PRO A 225 -0.69 4.31 -9.37
C PRO A 225 -1.11 5.24 -8.23
N ASP A 226 -1.86 6.27 -8.58
CA ASP A 226 -2.56 7.08 -7.59
C ASP A 226 -3.78 6.32 -7.08
N VAL A 227 -3.60 5.59 -5.97
CA VAL A 227 -4.62 4.74 -5.33
C VAL A 227 -4.79 5.04 -3.85
N THR A 228 -4.12 6.07 -3.35
CA THR A 228 -4.10 6.45 -1.94
C THR A 228 -4.21 7.95 -1.81
N ASP A 229 -5.33 8.41 -1.28
CA ASP A 229 -5.53 9.80 -0.88
C ASP A 229 -5.26 9.95 0.62
N VAL A 230 -4.68 11.09 1.01
CA VAL A 230 -4.45 11.44 2.41
C VAL A 230 -5.21 12.71 2.76
N TYR A 231 -5.93 12.69 3.89
CA TYR A 231 -6.73 13.83 4.34
C TYR A 231 -6.23 14.35 5.68
N LEU A 232 -6.21 15.68 5.82
CA LEU A 232 -6.02 16.35 7.10
C LEU A 232 -7.40 16.59 7.70
N GLU A 233 -7.68 15.93 8.83
CA GLU A 233 -8.96 15.95 9.51
C GLU A 233 -8.96 16.98 10.64
N GLU A 234 -10.03 17.77 10.77
CA GLU A 234 -10.28 18.61 11.93
C GLU A 234 -11.16 17.86 12.94
N ILE A 235 -10.55 17.43 14.05
CA ILE A 235 -11.22 16.62 15.06
C ILE A 235 -11.89 17.52 16.09
N THR A 236 -13.21 17.36 16.25
CA THR A 236 -13.99 18.01 17.30
C THR A 236 -14.31 17.01 18.40
N HIS A 237 -13.83 17.28 19.62
CA HIS A 237 -14.10 16.44 20.79
C HIS A 237 -15.47 16.75 21.40
N GLY A 238 -16.28 15.72 21.63
CA GLY A 238 -17.63 15.83 22.16
C GLY A 238 -17.94 14.82 23.27
N PRO A 239 -18.99 15.07 24.08
CA PRO A 239 -19.41 14.14 25.12
C PRO A 239 -19.98 12.82 24.57
N ASP A 240 -20.48 12.85 23.33
CA ASP A 240 -21.06 11.71 22.63
C ASP A 240 -20.05 11.02 21.68
N GLY A 241 -18.77 11.38 21.79
CA GLY A 241 -17.70 10.94 20.90
C GLY A 241 -17.11 12.08 20.10
N ASP A 242 -16.06 11.76 19.35
CA ASP A 242 -15.37 12.71 18.49
C ASP A 242 -15.97 12.72 17.08
N THR A 243 -15.93 13.88 16.44
CA THR A 243 -16.40 14.08 15.07
C THR A 243 -15.34 14.73 14.20
N VAL A 244 -15.50 14.64 12.88
CA VAL A 244 -14.74 15.43 11.90
C VAL A 244 -15.67 16.37 11.13
N ALA A 245 -15.15 17.54 10.76
CA ALA A 245 -15.82 18.43 9.83
C ALA A 245 -15.72 17.87 8.40
N PHE A 246 -16.84 17.77 7.70
CA PHE A 246 -16.90 17.26 6.32
C PHE A 246 -17.85 18.12 5.48
N ASP A 247 -17.41 18.52 4.30
CA ASP A 247 -18.21 19.25 3.30
C ASP A 247 -18.13 18.46 1.99
N ASP A 248 -19.26 17.94 1.51
CA ASP A 248 -19.34 17.21 0.24
C ASP A 248 -19.98 18.08 -0.84
N PRO A 249 -19.17 18.86 -1.59
CA PRO A 249 -19.71 19.72 -2.63
C PRO A 249 -20.19 18.95 -3.87
N PHE A 250 -19.93 17.64 -3.96
CA PHE A 250 -20.30 16.83 -5.12
C PHE A 250 -21.66 16.15 -4.96
N ASP A 251 -22.00 15.68 -3.76
CA ASP A 251 -23.28 15.05 -3.49
C ASP A 251 -24.39 16.09 -3.22
N ASP A 252 -24.09 17.13 -2.43
CA ASP A 252 -25.01 18.25 -2.18
C ASP A 252 -24.26 19.58 -1.94
N PRO A 253 -24.04 20.40 -2.99
CA PRO A 253 -23.25 21.63 -2.90
C PRO A 253 -23.85 22.71 -1.98
N ASP A 254 -25.11 22.58 -1.57
CA ASP A 254 -25.78 23.52 -0.66
C ASP A 254 -25.81 23.02 0.78
N GLN A 255 -25.32 21.80 1.05
CA GLN A 255 -25.38 21.15 2.36
C GLN A 255 -24.44 21.80 3.38
N GLY A 256 -23.28 22.27 2.91
CA GLY A 256 -22.23 22.85 3.73
C GLY A 256 -21.61 21.88 4.74
N VAL A 257 -20.75 22.41 5.62
CA VAL A 257 -19.97 21.61 6.58
C VAL A 257 -20.87 20.89 7.59
N GLN A 258 -20.74 19.56 7.64
CA GLN A 258 -21.35 18.67 8.62
C GLN A 258 -20.32 18.17 9.64
N GLN A 259 -20.80 17.72 10.80
CA GLN A 259 -20.00 16.99 11.77
C GLN A 259 -20.31 15.50 11.64
N VAL A 260 -19.35 14.73 11.17
CA VAL A 260 -19.47 13.28 10.96
C VAL A 260 -18.82 12.55 12.13
N PRO A 261 -19.51 11.63 12.82
CA PRO A 261 -18.92 10.85 13.92
C PRO A 261 -17.74 10.01 13.46
N ILE A 262 -16.66 10.02 14.24
CA ILE A 262 -15.56 9.07 14.08
C ILE A 262 -16.00 7.74 14.66
N GLU A 263 -15.87 6.67 13.88
CA GLU A 263 -16.14 5.31 14.33
C GLU A 263 -14.90 4.73 15.02
N THR A 264 -15.11 3.92 16.06
CA THR A 264 -14.01 3.23 16.77
C THR A 264 -14.25 1.73 16.71
N ILE A 265 -13.28 1.02 16.16
CA ILE A 265 -13.17 -0.44 16.23
C ILE A 265 -12.15 -0.77 17.31
N VAL A 266 -12.49 -1.71 18.19
CA VAL A 266 -11.58 -2.19 19.25
C VAL A 266 -11.19 -3.62 18.91
N GLU A 267 -9.90 -3.81 18.58
CA GLU A 267 -9.34 -5.11 18.22
C GLU A 267 -8.50 -5.67 19.37
N PRO A 268 -8.91 -6.78 20.02
CA PRO A 268 -8.12 -7.40 21.06
C PRO A 268 -6.95 -8.19 20.46
N ILE A 269 -5.72 -7.83 20.83
CA ILE A 269 -4.50 -8.51 20.37
C ILE A 269 -3.86 -9.24 21.54
N GLU A 270 -3.67 -10.55 21.40
CA GLU A 270 -2.89 -11.34 22.35
C GLU A 270 -1.39 -11.10 22.16
N VAL A 271 -0.73 -10.69 23.25
CA VAL A 271 0.70 -10.38 23.28
C VAL A 271 1.38 -11.29 24.28
N ARG A 272 2.26 -12.15 23.77
CA ARG A 272 3.12 -13.00 24.58
C ARG A 272 4.33 -12.20 25.08
N ASP A 273 4.53 -12.17 26.39
CA ASP A 273 5.79 -11.72 26.98
C ASP A 273 6.89 -12.73 26.64
N PRO A 274 8.00 -12.29 26.01
CA PRO A 274 9.00 -13.21 25.53
C PRO A 274 9.82 -13.84 26.66
N GLU A 275 9.90 -13.25 27.85
CA GLU A 275 10.70 -13.75 28.99
C GLU A 275 9.89 -14.67 29.91
N SER A 276 8.67 -14.28 30.26
CA SER A 276 7.80 -15.05 31.15
C SER A 276 6.93 -16.07 30.40
N GLY A 277 6.70 -15.87 29.10
CA GLY A 277 5.77 -16.65 28.29
C GLY A 277 4.29 -16.32 28.53
N GLU A 278 4.00 -15.40 29.46
CA GLU A 278 2.64 -14.95 29.79
C GLU A 278 1.97 -14.30 28.58
N ILE A 279 0.70 -14.63 28.33
CA ILE A 279 -0.09 -14.01 27.28
C ILE A 279 -1.01 -12.97 27.91
N THR A 280 -0.95 -11.73 27.42
CA THR A 280 -1.81 -10.63 27.84
C THR A 280 -2.61 -10.12 26.65
N THR A 281 -3.88 -9.78 26.85
CA THR A 281 -4.68 -9.14 25.80
C THR A 281 -4.46 -7.63 25.85
N ARG A 282 -4.24 -7.01 24.68
CA ARG A 282 -4.16 -5.57 24.50
C ARG A 282 -5.21 -5.14 23.50
N ASP A 283 -6.11 -4.29 23.93
CA ASP A 283 -7.09 -3.68 23.05
C ASP A 283 -6.41 -2.59 22.22
N VAL A 284 -6.52 -2.71 20.90
CA VAL A 284 -6.05 -1.71 19.94
C VAL A 284 -7.26 -1.01 19.36
N GLU A 285 -7.33 0.30 19.59
CA GLU A 285 -8.37 1.14 19.03
C GLU A 285 -7.97 1.60 17.62
N ILE A 286 -8.83 1.33 16.65
CA ILE A 286 -8.73 1.78 15.27
C ILE A 286 -9.86 2.77 15.04
N ARG A 287 -9.51 4.02 14.78
CA ARG A 287 -10.46 5.10 14.56
C ARG A 287 -10.65 5.34 13.07
N ILE A 288 -11.89 5.40 12.62
CA ILE A 288 -12.26 5.44 11.21
C ILE A 288 -13.10 6.69 10.96
N VAL A 289 -12.66 7.49 9.99
CA VAL A 289 -13.47 8.54 9.39
C VAL A 289 -14.33 7.87 8.30
N PRO A 290 -15.66 7.80 8.42
CA PRO A 290 -16.48 6.91 7.58
C PRO A 290 -16.29 7.08 6.06
N HIS A 291 -16.01 8.30 5.59
CA HIS A 291 -15.86 8.62 4.17
C HIS A 291 -14.40 8.60 3.68
N HIS A 292 -13.41 8.72 4.57
CA HIS A 292 -11.99 8.72 4.19
C HIS A 292 -11.28 7.42 4.57
N GLY A 293 -11.55 6.82 5.73
CA GLY A 293 -10.90 5.59 6.19
C GLY A 293 -10.19 5.77 7.54
N PRO A 294 -9.25 4.88 7.89
CA PRO A 294 -8.62 4.88 9.20
C PRO A 294 -7.70 6.10 9.41
N LEU A 295 -7.68 6.62 10.63
CA LEU A 295 -6.70 7.60 11.08
C LEU A 295 -5.34 6.91 11.27
N ILE A 296 -4.32 7.38 10.55
CA ILE A 296 -2.95 6.86 10.61
C ILE A 296 -2.05 7.64 11.58
N ALA A 297 -2.45 8.85 11.94
CA ALA A 297 -1.77 9.70 12.91
C ALA A 297 -2.75 10.72 13.50
N GLU A 298 -2.62 11.03 14.79
CA GLU A 298 -3.55 11.91 15.50
C GLU A 298 -2.84 12.88 16.46
N GLY A 299 -3.37 14.10 16.48
CA GLY A 299 -3.02 15.22 17.35
C GLY A 299 -4.00 15.39 18.51
N GLU A 300 -4.16 16.64 18.96
CA GLU A 300 -5.17 17.10 19.93
C GLU A 300 -6.43 17.63 19.24
N SER A 301 -6.33 18.16 18.02
CA SER A 301 -7.50 18.65 17.26
C SER A 301 -7.37 18.41 15.76
N GLU A 302 -6.29 17.73 15.34
CA GLU A 302 -6.01 17.41 13.95
C GLU A 302 -5.73 15.90 13.84
N GLY A 303 -6.11 15.28 12.73
CA GLY A 303 -5.80 13.89 12.39
C GLY A 303 -5.35 13.76 10.94
N VAL A 304 -4.70 12.66 10.60
CA VAL A 304 -4.45 12.28 9.21
C VAL A 304 -5.15 10.96 8.93
N SER A 305 -6.11 10.96 8.02
CA SER A 305 -6.78 9.75 7.53
C SER A 305 -6.27 9.37 6.14
N VAL A 306 -6.52 8.13 5.75
CA VAL A 306 -6.13 7.59 4.43
C VAL A 306 -7.32 6.94 3.78
N ARG A 307 -7.57 7.27 2.50
CA ARG A 307 -8.47 6.53 1.61
C ARG A 307 -7.64 5.74 0.61
N TRP A 308 -7.73 4.43 0.67
CA TRP A 308 -7.06 3.51 -0.25
C TRP A 308 -8.11 2.75 -1.05
N THR A 309 -7.93 2.66 -2.38
CA THR A 309 -8.89 1.97 -3.24
C THR A 309 -9.07 0.50 -2.87
N GLY A 310 -8.06 -0.12 -2.25
CA GLY A 310 -8.13 -1.52 -1.81
C GLY A 310 -9.00 -1.77 -0.57
N PHE A 311 -9.60 -0.72 0.02
CA PHE A 311 -10.70 -0.86 0.99
C PHE A 311 -12.01 -1.27 0.31
N GLU A 312 -12.14 -1.05 -1.00
CA GLU A 312 -13.32 -1.45 -1.76
C GLU A 312 -13.25 -2.93 -2.17
N PRO A 313 -14.40 -3.63 -2.27
CA PRO A 313 -14.45 -5.00 -2.77
C PRO A 313 -13.79 -5.14 -4.14
N SER A 314 -12.99 -6.20 -4.31
CA SER A 314 -12.18 -6.41 -5.51
C SER A 314 -11.85 -7.89 -5.71
N GLU A 315 -11.40 -8.24 -6.92
CA GLU A 315 -11.29 -9.61 -7.43
C GLU A 315 -9.82 -10.08 -7.55
N GLU A 316 -8.89 -9.52 -6.77
CA GLU A 316 -7.45 -9.77 -6.95
C GLU A 316 -7.08 -11.26 -6.80
N VAL A 317 -7.71 -11.93 -5.83
CA VAL A 317 -7.51 -13.37 -5.62
C VAL A 317 -7.96 -14.17 -6.84
N ARG A 318 -9.12 -13.82 -7.40
CA ARG A 318 -9.65 -14.46 -8.60
C ARG A 318 -8.75 -14.22 -9.81
N ALA A 319 -8.29 -12.98 -9.98
CA ALA A 319 -7.38 -12.61 -11.06
C ALA A 319 -6.11 -13.47 -11.05
N PHE A 320 -5.52 -13.75 -9.87
CA PHE A 320 -4.37 -14.65 -9.79
C PHE A 320 -4.70 -16.07 -10.25
N PHE A 321 -5.83 -16.65 -9.82
CA PHE A 321 -6.25 -17.96 -10.30
C PHE A 321 -6.45 -18.00 -11.82
N GLU A 322 -7.13 -17.00 -12.38
CA GLU A 322 -7.42 -16.95 -13.82
C GLU A 322 -6.14 -16.78 -14.66
N ILE A 323 -5.19 -15.94 -14.20
CA ILE A 323 -3.86 -15.79 -14.82
C ILE A 323 -3.10 -17.13 -14.85
N ASN A 324 -3.17 -17.92 -13.77
CA ASN A 324 -2.47 -19.20 -13.68
C ASN A 324 -3.01 -20.22 -14.70
N ALA A 325 -4.33 -20.21 -14.89
CA ALA A 325 -5.06 -21.10 -15.79
C ALA A 325 -5.04 -20.67 -17.27
N ALA A 326 -4.72 -19.39 -17.55
CA ALA A 326 -4.78 -18.83 -18.90
C ALA A 326 -3.93 -19.61 -19.91
N ARG A 327 -4.46 -19.77 -21.13
CA ARG A 327 -3.86 -20.60 -22.20
C ARG A 327 -3.39 -19.79 -23.40
N ASP A 328 -3.73 -18.52 -23.44
CA ASP A 328 -3.38 -17.58 -24.49
C ASP A 328 -3.50 -16.15 -23.96
N LEU A 329 -3.13 -15.18 -24.80
CA LEU A 329 -3.18 -13.77 -24.43
C LEU A 329 -4.62 -13.25 -24.26
N ASP A 330 -5.61 -13.88 -24.89
CA ASP A 330 -6.99 -13.43 -24.82
C ASP A 330 -7.60 -13.83 -23.47
N SER A 331 -7.46 -15.10 -23.06
CA SER A 331 -7.83 -15.58 -21.72
C SER A 331 -7.04 -14.93 -20.58
N PHE A 332 -5.83 -14.45 -20.85
CA PHE A 332 -5.04 -13.69 -19.86
C PHE A 332 -5.60 -12.28 -19.61
N LYS A 333 -6.29 -11.67 -20.59
CA LYS A 333 -6.77 -10.27 -20.50
C LYS A 333 -8.17 -10.13 -19.91
N THR A 334 -8.96 -11.21 -19.95
CA THR A 334 -10.37 -11.25 -19.55
C THR A 334 -10.53 -11.73 -18.13
#